data_AF-A0A832WEQ3-F1
#
_entry.id   AF-A0A832WEQ3-F1
#
_cell.length_a   1.000
_cell.length_b   1.000
_cell.length_c   1.000
_cell.angle_alpha   90.00
_cell.angle_beta   90.00
_cell.angle_gamma   90.00
#
_symmetry.space_group_name_H-M   'P 1'
#
loop_
_entity.id
_entity.type
_entity.pdbx_description
1 polymer ?
#
loop_
_entity_poly.entity_id
_entity_poly.type
_entity_poly.pdbx_seq_one_letter_code
_entity_poly.pdbx_strand_id
1 'polypeptide(L)'
;ITRWTLSGGYAETGTDFLGISKYSAHPQLALEFLQFLVSPKVQEIAFLKFGKFPVSKEAFNNLISNSSLPYYQREWLQETYIAALNASANPPNIPPTYPKLIPSFNNLVFQFLTSPQYNETYAMEVLQQAANEWISALS
;
A
#
# COMPACT_ATOMS: atom_id res chain seq x y z
N ILE A 1 16.77 -3.83 13.12
CA ILE A 1 16.22 -4.42 11.88
C ILE A 1 14.71 -4.30 11.96
N THR A 2 14.18 -3.16 11.54
CA THR A 2 12.74 -2.86 11.50
C THR A 2 12.19 -3.43 10.20
N ARG A 3 11.48 -4.56 10.29
CA ARG A 3 10.79 -5.18 9.15
C ARG A 3 9.68 -4.25 8.67
N TRP A 4 9.77 -3.79 7.43
CA TRP A 4 8.72 -3.05 6.70
C TRP A 4 7.52 -3.92 6.27
N THR A 5 7.35 -5.08 6.90
CA THR A 5 6.16 -5.92 6.74
C THR A 5 5.27 -5.70 7.96
N LEU A 6 3.98 -5.45 7.75
CA LEU A 6 3.01 -5.63 8.84
C LEU A 6 3.08 -7.10 9.30
N SER A 7 2.72 -7.35 10.57
CA SER A 7 2.69 -8.72 11.10
C SER A 7 1.87 -9.64 10.18
N GLY A 8 2.40 -10.83 9.90
CA GLY A 8 1.75 -11.81 8.99
C GLY A 8 2.22 -11.80 7.54
N GLY A 9 3.25 -11.02 7.18
CA GLY A 9 3.82 -11.05 5.81
C GLY A 9 3.13 -10.11 4.83
N TYR A 10 2.37 -9.14 5.33
CA TYR A 10 1.77 -8.09 4.53
C TYR A 10 2.81 -7.02 4.21
N ALA A 11 2.95 -6.67 2.94
CA ALA A 11 3.57 -5.42 2.52
C ALA A 11 2.52 -4.63 1.72
N GLU A 12 2.28 -3.40 2.14
CA GLU A 12 1.40 -2.52 1.39
C GLU A 12 2.16 -2.06 0.14
N THR A 13 1.79 -2.65 -1.00
CA THR A 13 2.18 -2.08 -2.29
C THR A 13 1.08 -1.08 -2.64
N GLY A 14 1.40 0.21 -2.65
CA GLY A 14 0.46 1.26 -3.05
C GLY A 14 -0.08 0.93 -4.43
N THR A 15 -1.32 0.45 -4.50
CA THR A 15 -1.89 -0.13 -5.72
C THR A 15 -2.83 0.88 -6.36
N ASP A 16 -2.25 1.82 -7.09
CA ASP A 16 -3.00 2.53 -8.12
C ASP A 16 -3.20 1.59 -9.30
N PHE A 17 -4.46 1.23 -9.58
CA PHE A 17 -4.80 0.41 -10.74
C PHE A 17 -5.15 1.31 -11.92
N LEU A 18 -4.50 1.07 -13.05
CA LEU A 18 -4.86 1.70 -14.32
C LEU A 18 -5.73 0.72 -15.12
N GLY A 19 -6.90 1.19 -15.53
CA GLY A 19 -7.86 0.40 -16.31
C GLY A 19 -8.25 1.11 -17.61
N ILE A 20 -8.58 0.33 -18.62
CA ILE A 20 -9.16 0.83 -19.87
C ILE A 20 -10.67 0.67 -19.77
N SER A 21 -11.42 1.75 -20.00
CA SER A 21 -12.89 1.68 -20.07
C SER A 21 -13.34 0.72 -21.16
N LYS A 22 -14.32 -0.15 -20.86
CA LYS A 22 -14.98 -1.00 -21.86
C LYS A 22 -15.67 -0.21 -22.99
N TYR A 23 -15.90 1.08 -22.76
CA TYR A 23 -16.52 2.00 -23.73
C TYR A 23 -15.49 2.88 -24.44
N SER A 24 -14.19 2.59 -24.31
CA SER A 24 -13.16 3.35 -25.01
C SER A 24 -13.37 3.28 -26.53
N ALA A 25 -13.38 4.43 -27.19
CA ALA A 25 -13.37 4.50 -28.65
C ALA A 25 -12.01 4.07 -29.25
N HIS A 26 -10.96 4.00 -28.42
CA HIS A 26 -9.58 3.70 -28.84
C HIS A 26 -8.89 2.76 -27.84
N PRO A 27 -9.36 1.50 -27.69
CA PRO A 27 -8.85 0.59 -26.66
C PRO A 27 -7.37 0.24 -26.87
N GLN A 28 -6.92 0.10 -28.11
CA GLN A 28 -5.53 -0.22 -28.43
C GLN A 28 -4.57 0.93 -28.08
N LEU A 29 -4.91 2.16 -28.47
CA LEU A 29 -4.11 3.34 -28.13
C LEU A 29 -4.08 3.58 -26.62
N ALA A 30 -5.21 3.34 -25.93
CA ALA A 30 -5.24 3.40 -24.47
C ALA A 30 -4.30 2.37 -23.83
N LEU A 31 -4.23 1.14 -24.38
CA LEU A 31 -3.31 0.11 -23.91
C LEU A 31 -1.86 0.51 -24.12
N GLU A 32 -1.50 1.01 -25.30
CA GLU A 32 -0.14 1.48 -25.60
C GLU A 32 0.27 2.63 -24.67
N PHE A 33 -0.65 3.55 -24.39
CA PHE A 33 -0.41 4.62 -23.44
C PHE A 33 -0.23 4.10 -22.01
N LEU A 34 -1.05 3.14 -21.57
CA LEU A 34 -0.86 2.50 -20.26
C LEU A 34 0.49 1.78 -20.17
N GLN A 35 0.89 1.05 -21.20
CA GLN A 35 2.20 0.40 -21.29
C GLN A 35 3.35 1.41 -21.17
N PHE A 36 3.22 2.56 -21.82
CA PHE A 36 4.18 3.65 -21.67
C PHE A 36 4.22 4.17 -20.24
N LEU A 37 3.07 4.48 -19.63
CA LEU A 37 2.98 5.01 -18.27
C LEU A 37 3.61 4.08 -17.22
N VAL A 38 3.45 2.77 -17.40
CA VAL A 38 4.02 1.76 -16.49
C VAL A 38 5.39 1.26 -16.94
N SER A 39 6.01 1.86 -17.95
CA SER A 39 7.35 1.46 -18.37
C SER A 39 8.38 1.72 -17.25
N PRO A 40 9.44 0.90 -17.14
CA PRO A 40 10.48 1.10 -16.12
C PRO A 40 11.02 2.53 -16.10
N LYS A 41 11.23 3.13 -17.27
CA LYS A 41 11.78 4.47 -17.37
C LYS A 41 10.85 5.55 -16.81
N VAL A 42 9.55 5.45 -17.07
CA VAL A 42 8.57 6.40 -16.53
C VAL A 42 8.48 6.24 -15.01
N GLN A 43 8.54 5.02 -14.49
CA GLN A 43 8.56 4.77 -13.05
C GLN A 43 9.82 5.31 -12.35
N GLU A 44 11.00 5.18 -12.96
CA GLU A 44 12.22 5.85 -12.48
C GLU A 44 12.02 7.36 -12.36
N ILE A 45 11.46 7.99 -13.40
CA ILE A 45 11.19 9.43 -13.41
C ILE A 45 10.18 9.80 -12.30
N ALA A 46 9.15 8.98 -12.09
CA ALA A 46 8.16 9.19 -11.04
C ALA A 46 8.77 9.14 -9.64
N PHE A 47 9.71 8.21 -9.39
CA PHE A 47 10.45 8.19 -8.14
C PHE A 47 11.30 9.44 -7.96
N LEU A 48 12.09 9.80 -8.97
CA LEU A 48 13.02 10.93 -8.90
C LEU A 48 12.31 12.28 -8.72
N LYS A 49 11.11 12.44 -9.29
CA LYS A 49 10.34 13.69 -9.21
C LYS A 49 9.39 13.76 -8.02
N PHE A 50 8.79 12.63 -7.64
CA PHE A 50 7.64 12.62 -6.72
C PHE A 50 7.79 11.63 -5.56
N GLY A 51 8.91 10.91 -5.45
CA GLY A 51 9.11 9.88 -4.43
C GLY A 51 8.16 8.68 -4.58
N LYS A 52 7.57 8.49 -5.78
CA LYS A 52 6.67 7.35 -6.04
C LYS A 52 7.50 6.09 -6.27
N PHE A 53 7.38 5.12 -5.37
CA PHE A 53 8.09 3.84 -5.48
C PHE A 53 7.63 3.07 -6.73
N PRO A 54 8.57 2.45 -7.48
CA PRO A 54 8.21 1.63 -8.63
C PRO A 54 7.41 0.39 -8.25
N VAL A 55 6.75 -0.21 -9.24
CA VAL A 55 6.28 -1.60 -9.22
C VAL A 55 7.14 -2.50 -10.13
N SER A 56 7.90 -1.91 -11.05
CA SER A 56 8.82 -2.63 -11.93
C SER A 56 10.10 -3.03 -11.19
N LYS A 57 10.42 -4.34 -11.24
CA LYS A 57 11.70 -4.89 -10.77
C LYS A 57 12.90 -4.20 -11.42
N GLU A 58 12.81 -3.91 -12.72
CA GLU A 58 13.89 -3.25 -13.45
C GLU A 58 14.11 -1.83 -12.93
N ALA A 59 13.04 -1.06 -12.75
CA ALA A 59 13.13 0.30 -12.21
C ALA A 59 13.70 0.31 -10.78
N PHE A 60 13.30 -0.64 -9.92
CA PHE A 60 13.93 -0.81 -8.60
C PHE A 60 15.44 -1.00 -8.71
N ASN A 61 15.89 -1.98 -9.50
CA ASN A 61 17.31 -2.29 -9.64
C ASN A 61 18.11 -1.11 -10.21
N ASN A 62 17.55 -0.40 -11.19
CA ASN A 62 18.17 0.78 -11.78
C ASN A 62 18.34 1.92 -10.75
N LEU A 63 17.32 2.17 -9.91
CA LEU A 63 17.39 3.21 -8.88
C LEU A 63 18.32 2.81 -7.72
N ILE A 64 18.28 1.57 -7.26
CA ILE A 64 19.15 1.06 -6.17
C ILE A 64 20.63 1.17 -6.56
N SER A 65 20.94 0.86 -7.82
CA SER A 65 22.32 0.92 -8.35
C SER A 65 22.78 2.32 -8.72
N ASN A 66 21.88 3.31 -8.81
CA ASN A 66 22.20 4.68 -9.19
C ASN A 66 22.94 5.42 -8.07
N SER A 67 24.27 5.44 -8.11
CA SER A 67 25.13 6.11 -7.12
C SER A 67 24.98 7.64 -7.04
N SER A 68 24.26 8.26 -7.99
CA SER A 68 23.92 9.69 -7.90
C SER A 68 22.78 9.96 -6.92
N LEU A 69 22.02 8.94 -6.52
CA LEU A 69 21.00 9.07 -5.49
C LEU A 69 21.62 9.04 -4.09
N PRO A 70 21.08 9.83 -3.14
CA PRO A 70 21.48 9.74 -1.74
C PRO A 70 21.37 8.32 -1.21
N TYR A 71 22.32 7.93 -0.35
CA TYR A 71 22.38 6.58 0.22
C TYR A 71 21.04 6.14 0.84
N TYR A 72 20.42 7.00 1.66
CA TYR A 72 19.16 6.68 2.34
C TYR A 72 18.02 6.36 1.37
N GLN A 73 17.98 6.98 0.18
CA GLN A 73 16.94 6.69 -0.81
C GLN A 73 17.16 5.30 -1.44
N ARG A 74 18.43 4.94 -1.69
CA ARG A 74 18.78 3.61 -2.21
C ARG A 74 18.52 2.52 -1.17
N GLU A 75 18.76 2.81 0.10
CA GLU A 75 18.40 1.94 1.22
C GLU A 75 16.87 1.74 1.31
N TRP A 76 16.07 2.81 1.24
CA TRP A 76 14.61 2.67 1.22
C TRP A 76 14.12 1.83 0.04
N LEU A 77 14.65 2.09 -1.17
CA LEU A 77 14.32 1.29 -2.35
C LEU A 77 14.67 -0.18 -2.17
N GLN A 78 15.84 -0.49 -1.60
CA GLN A 78 16.28 -1.85 -1.32
C GLN A 78 15.35 -2.55 -0.33
N GLU A 79 15.02 -1.89 0.78
CA GLU A 79 14.16 -2.46 1.82
C GLU A 79 12.72 -2.64 1.33
N THR A 80 12.17 -1.67 0.59
CA THR A 80 10.84 -1.79 -0.04
C THR A 80 10.83 -2.93 -1.06
N TYR A 81 11.88 -3.07 -1.87
CA TYR A 81 11.98 -4.16 -2.84
C TYR A 81 12.03 -5.53 -2.17
N ILE A 82 12.84 -5.68 -1.11
CA ILE A 82 12.90 -6.91 -0.32
C ILE A 82 11.55 -7.20 0.35
N ALA A 83 10.89 -6.20 0.93
CA ALA A 83 9.58 -6.37 1.55
C ALA A 83 8.54 -6.84 0.54
N ALA A 84 8.52 -6.24 -0.66
CA ALA A 84 7.60 -6.63 -1.73
C ALA A 84 7.83 -8.06 -2.24
N LEU A 85 9.08 -8.53 -2.32
CA LEU A 85 9.41 -9.91 -2.71
C LEU A 85 8.96 -10.96 -1.68
N ASN A 86 8.89 -10.57 -0.41
CA ASN A 86 8.53 -11.46 0.69
C ASN A 86 7.06 -11.32 1.13
N ALA A 87 6.31 -10.43 0.46
CA ALA A 87 4.92 -10.20 0.79
C ALA A 87 4.06 -11.38 0.33
N SER A 88 3.26 -11.93 1.25
CA SER A 88 2.33 -13.03 0.97
C SER A 88 0.89 -12.55 0.81
N ALA A 89 0.61 -11.28 1.16
CA ALA A 89 -0.70 -10.68 1.06
C ALA A 89 -0.62 -9.15 0.90
N ASN A 90 -1.60 -8.58 0.22
CA ASN A 90 -1.89 -7.15 0.21
C ASN A 90 -3.09 -6.91 1.15
N PRO A 91 -3.19 -5.78 1.88
CA PRO A 91 -4.37 -5.49 2.68
C PRO A 91 -5.64 -5.62 1.82
N PRO A 92 -6.72 -6.24 2.34
CA PRO A 92 -7.93 -6.42 1.56
C PRO A 92 -8.53 -5.06 1.21
N ASN A 93 -8.50 -4.71 -0.08
CA ASN A 93 -9.27 -3.59 -0.61
C ASN A 93 -10.70 -4.10 -0.84
N ILE A 94 -11.61 -3.86 0.10
CA ILE A 94 -13.06 -4.07 -0.08
C ILE A 94 -13.68 -2.70 -0.44
N PRO A 95 -13.80 -2.35 -1.73
CA PRO A 95 -14.06 -0.98 -2.16
C PRO A 95 -15.40 -0.35 -1.69
N PRO A 96 -16.53 -1.09 -1.62
CA PRO A 96 -17.80 -0.48 -1.21
C PRO A 96 -17.85 -0.10 0.27
N THR A 97 -16.98 -0.67 1.10
CA THR A 97 -17.08 -0.58 2.56
C THR A 97 -15.95 0.25 3.17
N TYR A 98 -14.95 0.63 2.36
CA TYR A 98 -13.80 1.48 2.73
C TYR A 98 -14.19 2.76 3.51
N PRO A 99 -15.21 3.55 3.09
CA PRO A 99 -15.61 4.76 3.80
C PRO A 99 -16.21 4.51 5.19
N LYS A 100 -16.60 3.27 5.50
CA LYS A 100 -17.21 2.89 6.79
C LYS A 100 -16.28 2.04 7.67
N LEU A 101 -15.61 1.06 7.06
CA LEU A 101 -14.78 0.06 7.77
C LEU A 101 -13.45 0.61 8.29
N ILE A 102 -12.83 1.52 7.54
CA ILE A 102 -11.56 2.12 7.98
C ILE A 102 -11.79 3.06 9.16
N PRO A 103 -12.79 3.97 9.14
CA PRO A 103 -13.09 4.79 10.30
C PRO A 103 -13.52 3.99 11.53
N SER A 104 -14.34 2.93 11.39
CA SER A 104 -14.78 2.14 12.55
C SER A 104 -13.61 1.45 13.24
N PHE A 105 -12.69 0.84 12.49
CA PHE A 105 -11.49 0.24 13.06
C PHE A 105 -10.50 1.29 13.60
N ASN A 106 -10.17 2.32 12.82
CA ASN A 106 -9.16 3.31 13.20
C ASN A 106 -9.59 4.17 14.40
N ASN A 107 -10.88 4.52 14.51
CA ASN A 107 -11.37 5.30 15.64
C ASN A 107 -11.26 4.50 16.95
N LEU A 108 -11.60 3.21 16.91
CA LEU A 108 -11.54 2.34 18.08
C LEU A 108 -10.10 2.05 18.52
N VAL A 109 -9.20 1.79 17.56
CA VAL A 109 -7.75 1.68 17.85
C VAL A 109 -7.21 2.98 18.42
N PHE A 110 -7.59 4.14 17.86
CA PHE A 110 -7.19 5.44 18.38
C PHE A 110 -7.70 5.68 19.81
N GLN A 111 -8.96 5.35 20.10
CA GLN A 111 -9.53 5.42 21.45
C GLN A 111 -8.77 4.53 22.43
N PHE A 112 -8.41 3.30 22.04
CA PHE A 112 -7.57 2.44 22.86
C PHE A 112 -6.20 3.05 23.16
N LEU A 113 -5.48 3.51 22.11
CA LEU A 113 -4.14 4.06 22.23
C LEU A 113 -4.07 5.37 23.02
N THR A 114 -5.18 6.13 23.07
CA THR A 114 -5.28 7.39 23.80
C THR A 114 -5.99 7.28 25.15
N SER A 115 -6.42 6.07 25.52
CA SER A 115 -7.08 5.83 26.81
C SER A 115 -6.07 5.86 27.96
N PRO A 116 -6.43 6.47 29.10
CA PRO A 116 -5.63 6.37 30.32
C PRO A 116 -5.67 4.96 30.95
N GLN A 117 -6.52 4.05 30.45
CA GLN A 117 -6.65 2.67 30.91
C GLN A 117 -6.35 1.66 29.80
N TYR A 118 -5.12 1.68 29.28
CA TYR A 118 -4.66 0.70 28.30
C TYR A 118 -4.24 -0.60 29.02
N ASN A 119 -5.14 -1.59 29.07
CA ASN A 119 -4.83 -2.93 29.55
C ASN A 119 -5.45 -3.99 28.61
N GLU A 120 -5.12 -5.25 28.85
CA GLU A 120 -5.56 -6.37 28.00
C GLU A 120 -7.09 -6.51 27.95
N THR A 121 -7.78 -6.33 29.07
CA THR A 121 -9.25 -6.39 29.14
C THR A 121 -9.89 -5.31 28.26
N TYR A 122 -9.39 -4.07 28.37
CA TYR A 122 -9.88 -2.97 27.55
C TYR A 122 -9.54 -3.15 26.07
N ALA A 123 -8.36 -3.71 25.75
CA ALA A 123 -8.01 -4.06 24.37
C ALA A 123 -9.01 -5.07 23.77
N MET A 124 -9.39 -6.09 24.55
CA MET A 124 -10.37 -7.10 24.12
C MET A 124 -11.76 -6.51 23.90
N GLU A 125 -12.21 -5.58 24.76
CA GLU A 125 -13.49 -4.87 24.59
C GLU A 125 -13.51 -4.03 23.31
N VAL A 126 -12.45 -3.25 23.07
CA VAL A 126 -12.31 -2.42 21.87
C VAL A 126 -12.26 -3.27 20.60
N LEU A 127 -11.53 -4.39 20.62
CA LEU A 127 -11.48 -5.34 19.50
C LEU A 127 -12.84 -5.98 19.22
N GLN A 128 -13.58 -6.36 20.25
CA GLN A 128 -14.93 -6.91 20.10
C GLN A 128 -15.90 -5.88 19.53
N GLN A 129 -15.81 -4.62 19.97
CA GLN A 129 -16.59 -3.52 19.40
C GLN A 129 -16.26 -3.30 17.92
N ALA A 130 -14.97 -3.27 17.57
CA ALA A 130 -14.53 -3.09 16.19
C ALA A 130 -15.04 -4.21 15.29
N ALA A 131 -15.02 -5.47 15.75
CA ALA A 131 -15.56 -6.60 15.03
C ALA A 131 -17.09 -6.48 14.80
N ASN A 132 -17.84 -6.04 15.81
CA ASN A 132 -19.29 -5.85 15.69
C ASN A 132 -19.64 -4.71 14.72
N GLU A 133 -18.96 -3.57 14.81
CA GLU A 133 -19.14 -2.44 13.89
C GLU A 133 -18.76 -2.83 12.46
N TRP A 134 -17.70 -3.62 12.30
CA TRP A 134 -17.29 -4.17 11.01
C TRP A 134 -18.39 -5.02 10.38
N ILE A 135 -18.96 -5.97 11.13
CA ILE A 135 -20.05 -6.83 10.63
C ILE A 135 -21.29 -5.98 10.27
N SER A 136 -21.66 -5.00 11.10
CA SER A 136 -22.80 -4.12 10.83
C SER A 136 -22.61 -3.23 9.60
N ALA A 137 -21.38 -2.91 9.22
CA ALA A 137 -21.10 -2.13 8.02
C ALA A 137 -21.12 -2.96 6.73
N LEU A 138 -21.15 -4.29 6.83
CA LEU A 138 -21.27 -5.23 5.70
C LEU A 138 -22.73 -5.54 5.32
N SER A 139 -23.69 -5.25 6.19
CA SER A 139 -25.14 -5.36 5.93
C SER A 139 -25.72 -4.10 5.30
#